data_AF-A0A2N2BMQ8-F1
#
_entry.id   AF-A0A2N2BMQ8-F1
#
_cell.length_a   1.000
_cell.length_b   1.000
_cell.length_c   1.000
_cell.angle_alpha   90.00
_cell.angle_beta   90.00
_cell.angle_gamma   90.00
#
_symmetry.space_group_name_H-M   'P 1'
#
loop_
_entity.id
_entity.type
_entity.pdbx_description
1 polymer ?
#
loop_
_entity_poly.entity_id
_entity_poly.type
_entity_poly.pdbx_seq_one_letter_code
_entity_poly.pdbx_strand_id
1 'polypeptide(L)' 'MIIIGEKINGAIPSTAKAIAAKDGEFIKNLARIQTAAGVDYIDVCASVDDDIEL' A
#
# COMPACT_ATOMS: atom_id res chain seq x y z
N MET A 1 -8.95 -13.60 15.61
CA MET A 1 -8.73 -12.14 15.59
C MET A 1 -8.38 -11.80 14.16
N ILE A 2 -9.04 -10.81 13.55
CA ILE A 2 -8.70 -10.38 12.19
C ILE A 2 -7.58 -9.33 12.29
N ILE A 3 -6.54 -9.47 11.48
CA ILE A 3 -5.40 -8.56 11.36
C ILE A 3 -5.38 -8.00 9.94
N ILE A 4 -5.34 -6.67 9.81
CA ILE A 4 -5.31 -5.99 8.52
C ILE A 4 -3.96 -5.27 8.38
N GLY A 5 -3.21 -5.58 7.33
CA GLY A 5 -1.96 -4.90 7.02
C GLY A 5 -2.19 -3.54 6.37
N GLU A 6 -1.63 -2.47 6.95
CA GLU A 6 -1.87 -1.07 6.57
C GLU A 6 -0.80 -0.44 5.66
N LYS A 7 0.23 -1.17 5.22
CA LYS A 7 1.42 -0.56 4.61
C LYS A 7 1.27 -0.15 3.15
N ILE A 8 0.22 -0.61 2.45
CA ILE A 8 -0.13 -0.12 1.11
C ILE A 8 -1.01 1.12 1.27
N ASN A 9 -0.41 2.19 1.77
CA ASN A 9 -1.08 3.46 2.06
C ASN A 9 -0.24 4.64 1.54
N GLY A 10 -0.81 5.46 0.66
CA GLY A 10 -0.12 6.61 0.06
C GLY A 10 0.21 7.74 1.04
N ALA A 11 -0.37 7.76 2.24
CA ALA A 11 0.08 8.66 3.30
C ALA A 11 1.49 8.30 3.84
N ILE A 12 1.98 7.08 3.56
CA ILE A 12 3.35 6.66 3.91
C ILE A 12 4.32 7.15 2.82
N PRO A 13 5.34 7.97 3.15
CA PRO A 13 6.18 8.63 2.14
C PRO A 13 6.89 7.70 1.14
N SER A 14 7.28 6.49 1.55
CA SER A 14 7.89 5.50 0.65
C SER A 14 6.87 4.90 -0.32
N THR A 15 5.67 4.56 0.17
CA THR A 15 4.57 4.06 -0.66
C THR A 15 4.05 5.15 -1.62
N ALA A 16 3.92 6.39 -1.16
CA ALA A 16 3.56 7.54 -2.01
C ALA A 16 4.50 7.69 -3.21
N LYS A 17 5.83 7.62 -2.97
CA LYS A 17 6.85 7.69 -4.02
C LYS A 17 6.71 6.53 -5.01
N ALA A 18 6.45 5.32 -4.54
CA ALA A 18 6.24 4.17 -5.40
C ALA A 18 4.97 4.31 -6.26
N ILE A 19 3.87 4.82 -5.69
CA ILE A 19 2.62 5.10 -6.41
C ILE A 19 2.87 6.13 -7.52
N ALA A 20 3.48 7.27 -7.17
CA ALA A 20 3.79 8.34 -8.14
C ALA A 20 4.72 7.87 -9.26
N ALA A 21 5.70 7.00 -8.94
CA ALA A 21 6.61 6.40 -9.92
C ALA A 21 6.02 5.21 -10.68
N LYS A 22 4.79 4.79 -10.37
CA LYS A 22 4.16 3.55 -10.88
C LYS A 22 5.01 2.30 -10.67
N ASP A 23 5.73 2.25 -9.55
CA ASP A 23 6.56 1.11 -9.16
C ASP A 23 5.71 -0.03 -8.58
N GLY A 24 5.22 -0.87 -9.49
CA GLY A 24 4.41 -2.03 -9.12
C GLY A 24 5.17 -3.12 -8.35
N GLU A 25 6.50 -3.18 -8.45
CA GLU A 25 7.27 -4.21 -7.73
C GLU A 25 7.43 -3.85 -6.26
N PHE A 26 7.61 -2.57 -5.93
CA PHE A 26 7.56 -2.08 -4.56
C PHE A 26 6.24 -2.44 -3.87
N ILE A 27 5.10 -2.20 -4.54
CA ILE A 27 3.77 -2.50 -3.99
C ILE A 27 3.58 -4.01 -3.79
N LYS A 28 4.00 -4.84 -4.76
CA LYS A 28 3.96 -6.31 -4.61
C LYS A 28 4.84 -6.79 -3.44
N ASN A 29 6.01 -6.18 -3.24
CA ASN A 29 6.88 -6.53 -2.13
C ASN A 29 6.23 -6.22 -0.77
N LEU A 30 5.58 -5.06 -0.62
CA LEU A 30 4.80 -4.75 0.58
C LEU A 30 3.67 -5.75 0.83
N ALA A 31 2.95 -6.15 -0.22
CA ALA A 31 1.92 -7.18 -0.10
C ALA A 31 2.50 -8.51 0.42
N ARG A 32 3.60 -8.98 -0.18
CA ARG A 32 4.28 -10.22 0.23
C ARG A 32 4.76 -10.17 1.69
N ILE A 33 5.37 -9.06 2.12
CA ILE A 33 5.86 -8.89 3.49
C ILE A 33 4.70 -8.95 4.49
N GLN A 34 3.59 -8.25 4.20
CA GLN A 34 2.42 -8.25 5.09
C GLN A 34 1.76 -9.62 5.14
N THR A 35 1.60 -10.31 4.00
CA THR A 35 1.13 -11.70 3.96
C THR A 35 2.03 -12.63 4.76
N ALA A 36 3.36 -12.51 4.64
CA ALA A 36 4.31 -13.31 5.41
C ALA A 36 4.25 -13.03 6.92
N ALA A 37 3.81 -11.83 7.33
CA ALA A 37 3.56 -11.48 8.72
C ALA A 37 2.22 -12.04 9.27
N GLY A 38 1.42 -12.72 8.44
CA GLY A 38 0.19 -13.40 8.86
C GLY A 38 -1.04 -12.50 8.95
N VAL A 39 -1.11 -11.42 8.17
CA VAL A 39 -2.33 -10.61 8.07
C VAL A 39 -3.43 -11.36 7.30
N ASP A 40 -4.69 -11.19 7.71
CA ASP A 40 -5.86 -11.77 7.04
C ASP A 40 -6.27 -10.97 5.80
N TYR A 41 -6.09 -9.64 5.85
CA TYR A 41 -6.38 -8.71 4.76
C TYR A 41 -5.28 -7.66 4.63
N ILE A 42 -5.26 -6.99 3.48
CA ILE A 42 -4.40 -5.83 3.22
C ILE A 42 -5.31 -4.65 2.94
N ASP A 43 -5.18 -3.60 3.75
CA ASP A 43 -5.78 -2.30 3.47
C ASP A 43 -5.03 -1.62 2.32
N VAL A 44 -5.78 -0.96 1.45
CA VAL A 44 -5.25 -0.32 0.24
C VAL A 44 -5.84 1.07 0.14
N CYS A 45 -4.99 2.08 0.39
CA CYS A 45 -5.35 3.49 0.25
C CYS A 45 -4.33 4.18 -0.64
N ALA A 46 -4.75 4.65 -1.82
CA ALA A 46 -3.83 5.33 -2.74
C ALA A 46 -3.38 6.70 -2.19
N SER A 47 -4.25 7.38 -1.43
CA SER A 47 -4.02 8.71 -0.83
C SER A 47 -3.34 9.68 -1.80
N VAL A 48 -3.87 9.77 -3.02
CA VAL A 48 -3.37 10.67 -4.07
C VAL A 48 -4.11 12.00 -4.00
N ASP A 49 -3.63 13.01 -4.73
CA ASP A 49 -4.32 14.29 -4.82
C ASP A 49 -5.71 14.12 -5.46
N ASP A 50 -6.69 14.93 -5.03
CA ASP A 50 -8.07 14.90 -5.51
C ASP A 50 -8.17 14.99 -7.04
N ASP A 51 -7.28 15.77 -7.68
CA ASP A 51 -7.23 15.92 -9.14
C ASP A 51 -6.86 14.61 -9.89
N ILE A 52 -6.30 13.62 -9.18
CA ILE A 52 -5.98 12.28 -9.71
C ILE A 52 -7.12 11.30 -9.41
N GLU A 53 -7.80 11.46 -8.28
CA GLU A 53 -8.81 10.53 -7.77
C GLU A 53 -10.24 10.80 -8.30
N LEU A 54 -10.58 12.06 -8.59
CA LEU A 54 -11.91 12.51 -9.05
C LEU A 54 -12.03 12.63 -10.58
#